data_AF-A0A8S3K5Y3-F1
#
_entry.id   AF-A0A8S3K5Y3-F1
#
_cell.length_a   1.000
_cell.length_b   1.000
_cell.length_c   1.000
_cell.angle_alpha   90.00
_cell.angle_beta   90.00
_cell.angle_gamma   90.00
#
_symmetry.space_group_name_H-M   'P 1'
#
loop_
_entity.id
_entity.type
_entity.pdbx_description
1 polymer ?
#
loop_
_entity_poly.entity_id
_entity_poly.type
_entity_poly.pdbx_seq_one_letter_code
_entity_poly.pdbx_strand_id
1 'polypeptide(L)'
;DFKQHVATACPAACLAADIMCPWTGTRGQLDNHLANCSYQNLRPILVPLITERQQLKKQVSQRIAELNQSKEETMQLKNEIEQNKIRTENSRRHFKEREMQNKTQIDQYLNKYRKFEEQLKREQNQNDQRHNEIDHLKDQKKELLAQMDKCKK
;
A
#
# COMPACT_ATOMS: atom_id res chain seq x y z
N ASP A 1 62.73 22.06 -43.96
CA ASP A 1 63.12 22.50 -42.60
C ASP A 1 61.87 22.55 -41.73
N PHE A 2 61.89 21.82 -40.61
CA PHE A 2 60.76 21.73 -39.68
C PHE A 2 60.44 23.08 -39.01
N LYS A 3 61.45 23.92 -38.74
CA LYS A 3 61.25 25.24 -38.13
C LYS A 3 60.43 26.18 -39.02
N GLN A 4 60.64 26.09 -40.33
CA GLN A 4 59.93 26.89 -41.31
C GLN A 4 58.45 26.46 -41.43
N HIS A 5 58.18 25.15 -41.38
CA HIS A 5 56.81 24.62 -41.36
C HIS A 5 56.02 25.10 -40.14
N VAL A 6 56.62 25.04 -38.94
CA VAL A 6 55.99 25.53 -37.70
C VAL A 6 55.62 27.01 -37.83
N ALA A 7 56.48 27.83 -38.42
CA ALA A 7 56.23 29.26 -38.53
C ALA A 7 55.14 29.63 -39.56
N THR A 8 55.07 28.96 -40.71
CA THR A 8 54.28 29.44 -41.86
C THR A 8 53.15 28.53 -42.31
N ALA A 9 53.12 27.27 -41.88
CA ALA A 9 52.16 26.27 -42.37
C ALA A 9 51.42 25.55 -41.25
N CYS A 10 51.92 25.59 -40.00
CA CYS A 10 51.26 24.95 -38.87
C CYS A 10 49.99 25.74 -38.48
N PRO A 11 48.79 25.17 -38.61
CA PRO A 11 47.56 25.83 -38.21
C PRO A 11 47.52 26.01 -36.68
N ALA A 12 46.99 27.14 -36.25
CA ALA A 12 46.81 27.51 -34.86
C ALA A 12 45.47 28.23 -34.66
N ALA A 13 44.82 27.95 -33.53
CA ALA A 13 43.63 28.66 -33.09
C ALA A 13 43.97 29.58 -31.91
N CYS A 14 43.17 30.62 -31.72
CA CYS A 14 43.30 31.48 -30.55
C CYS A 14 43.01 30.70 -29.27
N LEU A 15 43.74 31.02 -28.19
CA LEU A 15 43.48 30.48 -26.85
C LEU A 15 42.10 30.85 -26.29
N ALA A 16 41.49 31.92 -26.80
CA ALA A 16 40.13 32.36 -26.46
C ALA A 16 39.06 31.78 -27.41
N ALA A 17 39.38 30.73 -28.18
CA ALA A 17 38.40 30.03 -29.03
C ALA A 17 37.28 29.39 -28.21
N ASP A 18 37.52 29.03 -26.94
CA ASP A 18 36.54 28.51 -25.99
C ASP A 18 35.43 29.52 -25.64
N ILE A 19 35.72 30.81 -25.78
CA ILE A 19 34.74 31.90 -25.69
C ILE A 19 34.41 32.51 -27.06
N MET A 20 34.54 31.70 -28.12
CA MET A 20 34.11 32.01 -29.49
C MET A 20 34.96 33.08 -30.20
N CYS A 21 36.26 33.19 -29.90
CA CYS A 21 37.15 33.98 -30.74
C CYS A 21 37.19 33.36 -32.16
N PRO A 22 36.86 34.12 -33.23
CA PRO A 22 36.79 33.57 -34.59
C PRO A 22 38.17 33.43 -35.26
N TRP A 23 39.25 33.86 -34.60
CA TRP A 23 40.57 33.89 -35.21
C TRP A 23 41.15 32.48 -35.37
N THR A 24 41.56 32.18 -36.60
CA THR A 24 42.34 31.01 -36.99
C THR A 24 43.45 31.47 -37.91
N GLY A 25 44.66 30.94 -37.75
CA GLY A 25 45.81 31.34 -38.55
C GLY A 25 46.97 30.38 -38.43
N THR A 26 48.18 30.86 -38.74
CA THR A 26 49.41 30.08 -38.55
C THR A 26 50.02 30.32 -37.19
N ARG A 27 50.83 29.38 -36.67
CA ARG A 27 51.49 29.54 -35.37
C ARG A 27 52.39 30.79 -35.30
N GLY A 28 53.04 31.19 -36.40
CA GLY A 28 53.85 32.40 -36.47
C GLY A 28 53.04 33.71 -36.36
N GLN A 29 51.75 33.68 -36.68
CA GLN A 29 50.84 34.84 -36.55
C GLN A 29 50.13 34.89 -35.20
N LEU A 30 50.14 33.79 -34.43
CA LEU A 30 49.37 33.66 -33.19
C LEU A 30 49.83 34.66 -32.13
N ASP A 31 51.13 34.89 -31.96
CA ASP A 31 51.62 35.78 -30.89
C ASP A 31 51.21 37.25 -31.14
N ASN A 32 51.24 37.70 -32.40
CA ASN A 32 50.73 39.01 -32.79
C ASN A 32 49.21 39.14 -32.60
N HIS A 33 48.46 38.07 -32.87
CA HIS A 33 47.04 38.03 -32.58
C HIS A 33 46.78 38.12 -31.07
N LEU A 34 47.45 37.30 -30.25
CA LEU A 34 47.27 37.24 -28.80
C LEU A 34 47.55 38.60 -28.14
N ALA A 35 48.53 39.35 -28.61
CA ALA A 35 48.83 40.70 -28.12
C ALA A 35 47.67 41.70 -28.31
N ASN A 36 46.81 41.47 -29.31
CA ASN A 36 45.72 42.37 -29.69
C ASN A 36 44.33 41.72 -29.56
N CYS A 37 44.23 40.52 -28.99
CA CYS A 37 43.00 39.74 -28.97
C CYS A 37 42.06 40.25 -27.89
N SER A 38 41.01 40.98 -28.27
CA SER A 38 39.98 41.47 -27.35
C SER A 38 39.30 40.33 -26.57
N TYR A 39 39.18 39.14 -27.16
CA TYR A 39 38.61 37.97 -26.49
C TYR A 39 39.50 37.48 -25.36
N GLN A 40 40.83 37.56 -25.48
CA GLN A 40 41.69 37.19 -24.36
C GLN A 40 41.54 38.10 -23.14
N ASN A 41 41.30 39.39 -23.37
CA ASN A 41 41.03 40.34 -22.29
C ASN A 41 39.70 40.05 -21.59
N LEU A 42 38.70 39.54 -22.31
CA LEU A 42 37.39 39.20 -21.77
C LEU A 42 37.33 37.80 -21.14
N ARG A 43 38.29 36.92 -21.47
CA ARG A 43 38.30 35.51 -21.06
C ARG A 43 38.20 35.28 -19.55
N PRO A 44 38.90 36.05 -18.67
CA PRO A 44 38.81 35.87 -17.21
C PRO A 44 37.40 36.08 -16.66
N ILE A 45 36.57 36.88 -17.34
CA ILE A 45 35.20 37.20 -16.93
C ILE A 45 34.22 36.22 -17.58
N LEU A 46 34.39 35.91 -18.86
CA LEU A 46 33.44 35.10 -19.62
C LEU A 46 33.52 33.60 -19.32
N VAL A 47 34.71 33.05 -19.09
CA VAL A 47 34.87 31.60 -18.82
C VAL A 47 34.12 31.17 -17.55
N PRO A 48 34.22 31.87 -16.41
CA PRO A 48 33.41 31.53 -15.22
C PRO A 48 31.91 31.58 -15.51
N LEU A 49 31.42 32.63 -16.16
CA LEU A 49 29.99 32.79 -16.47
C LEU A 49 29.46 31.70 -17.42
N ILE A 50 30.23 31.33 -18.44
CA ILE A 50 29.87 30.25 -19.37
C ILE A 50 29.83 28.91 -18.63
N THR A 51 30.81 28.66 -17.76
CA THR A 51 30.90 27.43 -16.96
C THR A 51 29.73 27.32 -15.99
N GLU A 52 29.44 28.39 -15.23
CA GLU A 52 28.31 28.44 -14.31
C GLU A 52 26.99 28.24 -15.05
N ARG A 53 26.78 28.92 -16.18
CA ARG A 53 25.59 28.72 -17.02
C ARG A 53 25.43 27.27 -17.47
N GLN A 54 26.51 26.59 -17.85
CA GLN A 54 26.47 25.18 -18.23
C GLN A 54 26.15 24.28 -17.03
N GLN A 55 26.71 24.56 -15.85
CA GLN A 55 26.39 23.85 -14.61
C GLN A 55 24.93 24.04 -14.22
N LEU A 56 24.42 25.27 -14.24
CA LEU A 56 23.02 25.57 -13.97
C LEU A 56 22.08 24.86 -14.93
N LYS A 57 22.40 24.82 -16.23
CA LYS A 57 21.62 24.05 -17.22
C LYS A 57 21.56 22.56 -16.87
N LYS A 58 22.69 21.96 -16.46
CA LYS A 58 22.73 20.56 -16.02
C LYS A 58 21.88 20.35 -14.76
N GLN A 59 22.02 21.21 -13.76
CA GLN A 59 21.24 21.13 -12.52
C GLN A 59 19.73 21.25 -12.77
N VAL A 60 19.31 22.18 -13.63
CA VAL A 60 17.90 22.33 -14.02
C VAL A 60 17.40 21.06 -14.72
N SER A 61 18.15 20.52 -15.68
CA SER A 61 17.75 19.29 -16.36
C SER A 61 17.62 18.10 -15.41
N GLN A 62 18.53 17.98 -14.44
CA GLN A 62 18.49 16.93 -13.43
C GLN A 62 17.28 17.09 -12.50
N ARG A 63 17.03 18.30 -11.98
CA ARG A 63 15.87 18.57 -11.12
C ARG A 63 14.54 18.34 -11.83
N ILE A 64 14.45 18.63 -13.13
CA ILE A 64 13.26 18.33 -13.94
C ILE A 64 13.03 16.81 -14.00
N ALA A 65 14.10 16.03 -14.22
CA ALA A 65 13.99 14.57 -14.24
C ALA A 65 13.54 14.00 -12.88
N GLU A 66 14.16 14.46 -11.78
CA GLU A 66 13.78 14.08 -10.41
C GLU A 66 12.34 14.44 -10.09
N LEU A 67 11.88 15.63 -10.51
CA LEU A 67 10.50 16.08 -10.28
C LEU A 67 9.49 15.24 -11.09
N ASN A 68 9.83 14.87 -12.32
CA ASN A 68 8.98 14.00 -13.13
C ASN A 68 8.88 12.60 -12.52
N GLN A 69 9.99 12.03 -12.05
CA GLN A 69 10.00 10.75 -11.36
C GLN A 69 9.15 10.80 -10.08
N SER A 70 9.38 11.80 -9.24
CA SER A 70 8.61 11.98 -7.99
C SER A 70 7.10 12.16 -8.25
N LYS A 71 6.74 12.85 -9.34
CA LYS A 71 5.35 13.00 -9.76
C LYS A 71 4.71 11.66 -10.16
N GLU A 72 5.46 10.82 -10.86
CA GLU A 72 4.99 9.49 -11.28
C GLU A 72 4.81 8.57 -10.07
N GLU A 73 5.77 8.54 -9.15
CA GLU A 73 5.66 7.82 -7.88
C GLU A 73 4.45 8.30 -7.05
N THR A 74 4.24 9.62 -6.97
CA THR A 74 3.07 10.19 -6.28
C THR A 74 1.75 9.76 -6.92
N MET A 75 1.71 9.65 -8.25
CA MET A 75 0.52 9.20 -8.97
C MET A 75 0.23 7.71 -8.70
N GLN A 76 1.27 6.87 -8.66
CA GLN A 76 1.14 5.46 -8.30
C GLN A 76 0.62 5.29 -6.88
N LEU A 77 1.22 5.99 -5.90
CA LEU A 77 0.77 5.95 -4.51
C LEU A 77 -0.68 6.40 -4.34
N LYS A 78 -1.12 7.43 -5.07
CA LYS A 78 -2.53 7.86 -5.06
C LYS A 78 -3.47 6.77 -5.56
N ASN A 79 -3.10 6.07 -6.63
CA ASN A 79 -3.90 4.97 -7.16
C ASN A 79 -3.96 3.80 -6.16
N GLU A 80 -2.85 3.46 -5.51
CA GLU A 80 -2.81 2.42 -4.48
C GLU A 80 -3.68 2.75 -3.27
N ILE A 81 -3.65 4.00 -2.81
CA ILE A 81 -4.51 4.47 -1.71
C ILE A 81 -5.99 4.29 -2.06
N GLU A 82 -6.39 4.65 -3.28
CA GLU A 82 -7.79 4.51 -3.72
C GLU A 82 -8.22 3.03 -3.79
N GLN A 83 -7.36 2.16 -4.33
CA GLN A 83 -7.63 0.72 -4.37
C GLN A 83 -7.73 0.11 -2.97
N ASN A 84 -6.84 0.52 -2.05
CA ASN A 84 -6.86 0.05 -0.67
C ASN A 84 -8.11 0.54 0.08
N LYS A 85 -8.59 1.75 -0.21
CA LYS A 85 -9.84 2.28 0.34
C LYS A 85 -11.02 1.40 -0.08
N ILE A 86 -11.15 1.10 -1.37
CA ILE A 86 -12.21 0.22 -1.90
C ILE A 86 -12.12 -1.18 -1.26
N ARG A 87 -10.92 -1.76 -1.18
CA ARG A 87 -10.70 -3.08 -0.54
C ARG A 87 -11.12 -3.08 0.93
N THR A 88 -10.80 -2.02 1.66
CA THR A 88 -11.14 -1.87 3.08
C THR A 88 -12.65 -1.73 3.27
N GLU A 89 -13.31 -0.92 2.43
CA GLU A 89 -14.77 -0.75 2.45
C GLU A 89 -15.51 -2.06 2.15
N ASN A 90 -15.06 -2.82 1.14
CA ASN A 90 -15.61 -4.14 0.83
C ASN A 90 -15.41 -5.13 1.97
N SER A 91 -14.22 -5.17 2.56
CA SER A 91 -13.92 -6.02 3.72
C SER A 91 -14.82 -5.68 4.91
N ARG A 92 -15.03 -4.39 5.16
CA ARG A 92 -15.94 -3.90 6.22
C ARG A 92 -17.39 -4.30 5.95
N ARG A 93 -17.86 -4.24 4.69
CA ARG A 93 -19.20 -4.67 4.31
C ARG A 93 -19.39 -6.17 4.57
N HIS A 94 -18.46 -7.00 4.11
CA HIS A 94 -18.51 -8.44 4.35
C HIS A 94 -18.42 -8.83 5.82
N PHE A 95 -17.65 -8.07 6.62
CA PHE A 95 -17.62 -8.29 8.07
C PHE A 95 -18.98 -8.03 8.70
N LYS A 96 -19.63 -6.90 8.36
CA LYS A 96 -20.99 -6.58 8.85
C LYS A 96 -22.03 -7.61 8.41
N GLU A 97 -21.96 -8.09 7.17
CA GLU A 97 -22.85 -9.13 6.66
C GLU A 97 -22.71 -10.43 7.46
N ARG A 98 -21.47 -10.88 7.69
CA ARG A 98 -21.21 -12.06 8.53
C ARG A 98 -21.64 -11.88 9.97
N GLU A 99 -21.41 -10.71 10.55
CA GLU A 99 -21.87 -10.38 11.89
C GLU A 99 -23.40 -10.49 12.00
N MET A 100 -24.13 -9.95 11.03
CA MET A 100 -25.59 -10.05 10.98
C MET A 100 -26.05 -11.50 10.84
N GLN A 101 -25.44 -12.28 9.94
CA GLN A 101 -25.73 -13.71 9.76
C GLN A 101 -25.49 -14.50 11.06
N ASN A 102 -24.35 -14.28 11.71
CA ASN A 102 -24.01 -14.94 12.97
C ASN A 102 -25.03 -14.60 14.06
N LYS A 103 -25.44 -13.33 14.16
CA LYS A 103 -26.46 -12.90 15.13
C LYS A 103 -27.79 -13.62 14.88
N THR A 104 -28.24 -13.66 13.63
CA THR A 104 -29.46 -14.40 13.26
C THR A 104 -29.34 -15.88 13.61
N GLN A 105 -28.18 -16.50 13.38
CA GLN A 105 -27.96 -17.90 13.72
C GLN A 105 -27.99 -18.14 15.24
N ILE A 106 -27.40 -17.25 16.03
CA ILE A 106 -27.47 -17.29 17.50
C ILE A 106 -28.93 -17.20 17.97
N ASP A 107 -29.70 -16.26 17.44
CA ASP A 107 -31.12 -16.10 17.79
C ASP A 107 -31.93 -17.37 17.48
N GLN A 108 -31.62 -18.04 16.37
CA GLN A 108 -32.22 -19.34 16.02
C GLN A 108 -31.86 -20.43 17.03
N TYR A 109 -30.60 -20.52 17.47
CA TYR A 109 -30.18 -21.49 18.48
C TYR A 109 -30.83 -21.22 19.84
N LEU A 110 -30.91 -19.96 20.27
CA LEU A 110 -31.57 -19.57 21.52
C LEU A 110 -33.06 -19.94 21.50
N ASN A 111 -33.74 -19.77 20.37
CA ASN A 111 -35.14 -20.16 20.23
C ASN A 111 -35.30 -21.69 20.32
N LYS A 112 -34.44 -22.46 19.65
CA LYS A 112 -34.44 -23.93 19.76
C LYS A 112 -34.20 -24.40 21.19
N TYR A 113 -33.22 -23.80 21.87
CA TYR A 113 -32.90 -24.12 23.25
C TYR A 113 -34.10 -23.88 24.17
N ARG A 114 -34.79 -22.74 24.05
CA ARG A 114 -36.02 -22.44 24.81
C ARG A 114 -37.11 -23.50 24.61
N LYS A 115 -37.34 -23.94 23.36
CA LYS A 115 -38.33 -24.98 23.05
C LYS A 115 -37.96 -26.32 23.71
N PHE A 116 -36.67 -26.66 23.75
CA PHE A 116 -36.22 -27.86 24.45
C PHE A 116 -36.40 -27.76 25.97
N GLU A 117 -36.12 -26.61 26.58
CA GLU A 117 -36.39 -26.39 28.01
C GLU A 117 -37.87 -26.56 28.36
N GLU A 118 -38.76 -26.00 27.53
CA GLU A 118 -40.21 -26.20 27.70
C GLU A 118 -40.62 -27.66 27.53
N GLN A 119 -40.01 -28.39 26.60
CA GLN A 119 -40.28 -29.81 26.42
C GLN A 119 -39.82 -30.63 27.62
N LEU A 120 -38.60 -30.40 28.11
CA LEU A 120 -38.08 -31.06 29.31
C LEU A 120 -38.99 -30.85 30.51
N LYS A 121 -39.50 -29.62 30.69
CA LYS A 121 -40.45 -29.32 31.77
C LYS A 121 -41.78 -30.08 31.62
N ARG A 122 -42.29 -30.21 30.39
CA ARG A 122 -43.50 -31.01 30.12
C ARG A 122 -43.27 -32.50 30.43
N GLU A 123 -42.14 -33.04 30.01
CA GLU A 123 -41.80 -34.45 30.26
C GLU A 123 -41.59 -34.73 31.75
N GLN A 124 -40.96 -33.81 32.49
CA GLN A 124 -40.84 -33.91 33.95
C GLN A 124 -42.22 -33.98 34.62
N ASN A 125 -43.12 -33.04 34.29
CA ASN A 125 -44.49 -33.04 34.84
C ASN A 125 -45.25 -34.33 34.52
N GLN A 126 -45.12 -34.84 33.29
CA GLN A 126 -45.73 -36.12 32.91
C GLN A 126 -45.12 -37.29 33.68
N ASN A 127 -43.82 -37.25 33.94
CA ASN A 127 -43.16 -38.29 34.71
C ASN A 127 -43.64 -38.32 36.16
N ASP A 128 -43.81 -37.15 36.77
CA ASP A 128 -44.36 -37.00 38.11
C ASP A 128 -45.81 -37.53 38.19
N GLN A 129 -46.64 -37.23 37.18
CA GLN A 129 -47.99 -37.78 37.06
C GLN A 129 -47.98 -39.31 37.01
N ARG A 130 -47.15 -39.90 36.14
CA ARG A 130 -47.01 -41.37 36.05
C ARG A 130 -46.49 -41.97 37.35
N HIS A 131 -45.60 -41.30 38.07
CA HIS A 131 -45.11 -41.77 39.36
C HIS A 131 -46.26 -41.87 40.39
N ASN A 132 -47.07 -40.82 40.48
CA ASN A 132 -48.24 -40.79 41.35
C ASN A 132 -49.26 -41.88 40.97
N GLU A 133 -49.51 -42.11 39.68
CA GLU A 133 -50.38 -43.21 39.21
C GLU A 133 -49.84 -44.59 39.59
N ILE A 134 -48.54 -44.82 39.42
CA ILE A 134 -47.89 -46.08 39.84
C ILE A 134 -48.07 -46.30 41.34
N ASP A 135 -47.90 -45.26 42.16
CA ASP A 135 -48.06 -45.39 43.60
C ASP A 135 -49.51 -45.68 43.99
N HIS A 136 -50.48 -45.01 43.34
CA HIS A 136 -51.90 -45.33 43.53
C HIS A 136 -52.23 -46.79 43.19
N LEU A 137 -51.72 -47.29 42.05
CA LEU A 137 -51.91 -48.69 41.64
C LEU A 137 -51.24 -49.68 42.61
N LYS A 138 -50.07 -49.34 43.17
CA LYS A 138 -49.42 -50.17 44.21
C LYS A 138 -50.31 -50.26 45.45
N ASP A 139 -50.93 -49.17 45.87
CA ASP A 139 -51.79 -49.17 47.05
C ASP A 139 -53.09 -49.94 46.82
N GLN A 140 -53.74 -49.75 45.66
CA GLN A 140 -54.88 -50.58 45.26
C GLN A 140 -54.53 -52.07 45.23
N LYS A 141 -53.35 -52.42 44.71
CA LYS A 141 -52.87 -53.81 44.70
C LYS A 141 -52.72 -54.38 46.12
N LYS A 142 -52.17 -53.61 47.07
CA LYS A 142 -52.05 -54.05 48.47
C LYS A 142 -53.43 -54.31 49.08
N GLU A 143 -54.39 -53.43 48.81
CA GLU A 143 -55.76 -53.59 49.33
C GLU A 143 -56.44 -54.83 48.76
N LEU A 144 -56.34 -55.06 47.45
CA LEU A 144 -56.87 -56.26 46.80
C LEU A 144 -56.23 -57.55 47.35
N LEU A 145 -54.90 -57.56 47.55
CA LEU A 145 -54.21 -58.71 48.16
C LEU A 145 -54.74 -58.99 49.57
N ALA A 146 -54.92 -57.95 50.39
CA ALA A 146 -55.48 -58.08 51.73
C ALA A 146 -56.94 -58.58 51.71
N GLN A 147 -57.75 -58.17 50.72
CA GLN A 147 -59.11 -58.69 50.54
C GLN A 147 -59.10 -60.16 50.13
N MET A 148 -58.22 -60.56 49.20
CA MET A 148 -58.07 -61.95 48.78
C MET A 148 -57.63 -62.87 49.92
N ASP A 149 -56.72 -62.42 50.78
CA ASP A 149 -56.28 -63.18 51.95
C ASP A 149 -57.40 -63.37 52.98
N LYS A 150 -58.32 -62.40 53.10
CA LYS A 150 -59.53 -62.55 53.94
C LYS A 150 -60.51 -63.57 53.38
N CYS A 151 -60.64 -63.70 52.06
CA CYS A 151 -61.54 -64.65 51.42
C CYS A 151 -61.02 -66.11 51.39
N LYS A 152 -59.75 -66.35 51.74
CA LYS A 152 -59.13 -67.69 51.79
C LYS A 152 -59.12 -68.36 53.17
N LYS A 153 -59.62 -67.68 54.21
CA LYS A 153 -59.83 -68.22 55.56
C LYS A 153 -61.28 -68.61 55.76
#